data_AF-A0A938T2L6-F1
#
_entry.id   AF-A0A938T2L6-F1
#
_cell.length_a   1.000
_cell.length_b   1.000
_cell.length_c   1.000
_cell.angle_alpha   90.00
_cell.angle_beta   90.00
_cell.angle_gamma   90.00
#
_symmetry.space_group_name_H-M   'P 1'
#
loop_
_entity.id
_entity.type
_entity.pdbx_description
1 polymer ?
#
loop_
_entity_poly.entity_id
_entity_poly.type
_entity_poly.pdbx_seq_one_letter_code
_entity_poly.pdbx_strand_id
1 'polypeptide(L)'
;AGEHKIGKATLRVGASDYYYYNADQYGSVAGLTTSANTPGTEFNLVEGFSTLSFTLGIPVALNGQYVVNTDAATSEDTAYLFGTTLGKAKDKGSWEAGYNYRDTEKDAVPDGYNDSDFAHGVAGSKGHSFWTKYQLAKNLQACATYLLAKDNKDEDSDLIQLDLNFKF
;
A
#
# COMPACT_ATOMS: atom_id res chain seq x y z
N ALA A 1 14.77 -9.28 6.58
CA ALA A 1 14.78 -7.87 7.05
C ALA A 1 15.74 -7.71 8.24
N GLY A 2 16.47 -6.60 8.32
CA GLY A 2 17.36 -6.23 9.43
C GLY A 2 16.85 -4.99 10.17
N GLU A 3 17.11 -4.92 11.47
CA GLU A 3 16.80 -3.77 12.33
C GLU A 3 18.10 -3.17 12.89
N HIS A 4 18.24 -1.85 12.79
CA HIS A 4 19.40 -1.11 13.25
C HIS A 4 18.95 0.10 14.08
N LYS A 5 19.56 0.28 15.25
CA LYS A 5 19.33 1.47 16.10
C LYS A 5 20.32 2.57 15.73
N ILE A 6 19.82 3.78 15.50
CA ILE A 6 20.62 4.97 15.18
C ILE A 6 20.26 6.04 16.22
N GLY A 7 21.01 6.08 17.32
CA GLY A 7 20.66 6.90 18.48
C GLY A 7 19.28 6.52 19.05
N LYS A 8 18.33 7.45 19.05
CA LYS A 8 16.94 7.22 19.47
C LYS A 8 16.01 6.76 18.34
N ALA A 9 16.51 6.68 17.12
CA ALA A 9 15.76 6.19 15.97
C ALA A 9 16.00 4.70 15.75
N THR A 10 15.04 4.03 15.14
CA THR A 10 15.12 2.64 14.69
C THR A 10 14.90 2.60 13.19
N LEU A 11 15.86 2.06 12.45
CA LEU A 11 15.77 1.81 11.02
C LEU A 11 15.53 0.31 10.81
N ARG A 12 14.49 -0.02 10.05
CA ARG A 12 14.24 -1.36 9.52
C ARG A 12 14.40 -1.33 8.02
N VAL A 13 15.09 -2.31 7.48
CA VAL A 13 15.26 -2.49 6.03
C VAL A 13 15.10 -3.96 5.67
N GLY A 14 14.61 -4.23 4.47
CA GLY A 14 14.50 -5.57 3.96
C GLY A 14 14.45 -5.60 2.45
N ALA A 15 14.61 -6.81 1.93
CA ALA A 15 14.39 -7.10 0.54
C ALA A 15 13.70 -8.45 0.42
N SER A 16 13.01 -8.63 -0.69
CA SER A 16 12.24 -9.82 -1.02
C SER A 16 12.39 -10.15 -2.51
N ASP A 17 12.20 -11.41 -2.85
CA ASP A 17 12.10 -11.90 -4.23
C ASP A 17 10.98 -12.94 -4.28
N TYR A 18 9.98 -12.72 -5.14
CA TYR A 18 8.80 -13.59 -5.22
C TYR A 18 8.36 -13.77 -6.68
N TYR A 19 8.15 -15.02 -7.07
CA TYR A 19 7.56 -15.37 -8.34
C TYR A 19 6.05 -15.60 -8.20
N TYR A 20 5.26 -14.96 -9.06
CA TYR A 20 3.81 -15.14 -9.13
C TYR A 20 3.43 -15.79 -10.45
N TYR A 21 2.63 -16.85 -10.35
CA TYR A 21 2.01 -17.46 -11.52
C TYR A 21 0.78 -16.63 -11.90
N ASN A 22 0.83 -15.98 -13.07
CA ASN A 22 -0.27 -15.16 -13.54
C ASN A 22 -1.37 -16.04 -14.16
N ALA A 23 -2.44 -16.29 -13.41
CA ALA A 23 -3.56 -17.12 -13.84
C ALA A 23 -4.56 -16.38 -14.76
N ASP A 24 -4.40 -15.06 -14.95
CA ASP A 24 -5.29 -14.21 -15.76
C ASP A 24 -5.13 -14.43 -17.29
N GLN A 25 -4.35 -15.45 -17.69
CA GLN A 25 -4.20 -15.94 -19.05
C GLN A 25 -5.48 -16.53 -19.66
N TYR A 26 -6.55 -16.72 -18.88
CA TYR A 26 -7.83 -17.23 -19.35
C TYR A 26 -8.93 -16.17 -19.27
N GLY A 27 -9.12 -15.49 -20.40
CA GLY A 27 -10.28 -14.69 -20.82
C GLY A 27 -11.25 -14.22 -19.73
N SER A 28 -11.28 -12.91 -19.50
CA SER A 28 -12.29 -12.24 -18.68
C SER A 28 -13.71 -12.69 -19.05
N VAL A 29 -14.51 -13.07 -18.05
CA VAL A 29 -15.96 -13.02 -18.19
C VAL A 29 -16.33 -11.55 -18.28
N ALA A 30 -16.94 -11.14 -19.40
CA ALA A 30 -17.33 -9.76 -19.65
C ALA A 30 -18.10 -9.20 -18.44
N GLY A 31 -17.51 -8.22 -17.75
CA GLY A 31 -18.11 -7.53 -16.61
C GLY A 31 -17.70 -8.01 -15.22
N LEU A 32 -16.76 -8.95 -15.07
CA LEU A 32 -16.32 -9.43 -13.75
C LEU A 32 -14.82 -9.25 -13.44
N THR A 33 -13.95 -9.07 -14.44
CA THR A 33 -12.54 -8.69 -14.23
C THR A 33 -12.04 -7.80 -15.37
N THR A 34 -11.43 -6.66 -15.05
CA THR A 34 -10.57 -5.90 -15.97
C THR A 34 -9.13 -6.17 -15.57
N SER A 35 -8.44 -7.06 -16.29
CA SER A 35 -6.99 -7.11 -16.14
C SER A 35 -6.41 -5.87 -16.82
N ALA A 36 -5.70 -5.05 -16.06
CA ALA A 36 -4.95 -3.91 -16.54
C ALA A 36 -3.55 -4.32 -17.01
N ASN A 37 -2.98 -5.41 -16.47
CA ASN A 37 -1.67 -5.92 -16.87
C ASN A 37 -1.60 -6.26 -18.38
N THR A 38 -0.42 -6.14 -18.98
CA THR A 38 -0.18 -6.49 -20.39
C THR A 38 -0.39 -7.99 -20.62
N PRO A 39 -1.13 -8.40 -21.66
CA PRO A 39 -1.32 -9.82 -21.96
C PRO A 39 0.01 -10.54 -22.14
N GLY A 40 0.20 -11.65 -21.42
CA GLY A 40 1.45 -12.40 -21.45
C GLY A 40 2.51 -11.96 -20.46
N THR A 41 2.30 -10.89 -19.68
CA THR A 41 3.25 -10.48 -18.65
C THR A 41 3.37 -11.55 -17.55
N GLU A 42 4.61 -11.87 -17.18
CA GLU A 42 4.96 -12.71 -16.04
C GLU A 42 5.43 -11.82 -14.88
N PHE A 43 5.50 -12.40 -13.68
CA PHE A 43 5.78 -11.63 -12.47
C PHE A 43 6.87 -12.29 -11.64
N ASN A 44 8.06 -11.73 -11.69
CA ASN A 44 9.13 -11.97 -10.73
C ASN A 44 9.48 -10.66 -10.02
N LEU A 45 8.99 -10.50 -8.80
CA LEU A 45 9.04 -9.24 -8.06
C LEU A 45 10.24 -9.18 -7.13
N VAL A 46 11.16 -8.29 -7.43
CA VAL A 46 12.24 -7.89 -6.53
C VAL A 46 11.82 -6.65 -5.77
N GLU A 47 11.77 -6.75 -4.45
CA GLU A 47 11.28 -5.70 -3.56
C GLU A 47 12.38 -5.24 -2.61
N GLY A 48 12.47 -3.93 -2.38
CA GLY A 48 13.17 -3.32 -1.26
C GLY A 48 12.23 -2.46 -0.42
N PHE A 49 12.34 -2.56 0.90
CA PHE A 49 11.52 -1.75 1.82
C PHE A 49 12.32 -1.21 2.99
N SER A 50 11.86 -0.09 3.53
CA SER A 50 12.44 0.54 4.71
C SER A 50 11.40 1.20 5.60
N THR A 51 11.71 1.28 6.89
CA THR A 51 10.95 2.08 7.86
C THR A 51 11.91 2.73 8.83
N LEU A 52 11.85 4.06 8.93
CA LEU A 52 12.56 4.85 9.93
C LEU A 52 11.57 5.31 11.01
N SER A 53 11.77 4.87 12.25
CA SER A 53 10.91 5.24 13.40
C SER A 53 11.68 6.05 14.43
N PHE A 54 11.10 7.14 14.91
CA PHE A 54 11.67 8.02 15.94
C PHE A 54 10.56 8.75 16.71
N THR A 55 10.93 9.55 17.71
CA THR A 55 9.95 10.30 18.54
C THR A 55 10.32 11.78 18.59
N LEU A 56 9.39 12.65 18.20
CA LEU A 56 9.47 14.11 18.33
C LEU A 56 8.30 14.63 19.19
N GLY A 57 8.24 14.23 20.46
CA GLY A 57 7.08 14.45 21.33
C GLY A 57 5.90 13.50 21.03
N ILE A 58 5.78 13.06 19.78
CA ILE A 58 4.88 12.01 19.30
C ILE A 58 5.70 10.95 18.54
N PRO A 59 5.33 9.66 18.57
CA PRO A 59 5.93 8.66 17.69
C PRO A 59 5.73 9.02 16.22
N VAL A 60 6.77 8.86 15.41
CA VAL A 60 6.79 9.10 13.96
C VAL A 60 7.40 7.88 13.28
N ALA A 61 6.81 7.44 12.18
CA ALA A 61 7.39 6.46 11.28
C ALA A 61 7.35 6.98 9.84
N LEU A 62 8.46 6.86 9.12
CA LEU A 62 8.56 7.10 7.69
C LEU A 62 8.76 5.76 7.01
N ASN A 63 8.00 5.44 5.98
CA ASN A 63 8.07 4.19 5.26
C ASN A 63 8.34 4.43 3.78
N GLY A 64 9.10 3.53 3.17
CA GLY A 64 9.42 3.54 1.74
C GLY A 64 9.49 2.11 1.21
N GLN A 65 8.99 1.90 0.01
CA GLN A 65 8.98 0.60 -0.67
C GLN A 65 9.20 0.84 -2.16
N TYR A 66 9.94 -0.06 -2.79
CA TYR A 66 10.20 -0.07 -4.23
C TYR A 66 10.19 -1.51 -4.72
N VAL A 67 9.50 -1.74 -5.82
CA VAL A 67 9.32 -3.06 -6.45
C VAL A 67 9.69 -2.95 -7.92
N VAL A 68 10.37 -3.96 -8.43
CA VAL A 68 10.64 -4.14 -9.85
C VAL A 68 10.17 -5.54 -10.25
N ASN A 69 9.37 -5.64 -11.30
CA ASN A 69 9.06 -6.89 -11.95
C ASN A 69 10.12 -7.21 -13.01
N THR A 70 11.02 -8.14 -12.74
CA THR A 70 12.11 -8.47 -13.68
C THR A 70 11.66 -9.23 -14.92
N ASP A 71 10.43 -9.75 -14.91
CA ASP A 71 9.87 -10.59 -15.97
C ASP A 71 8.71 -9.88 -16.69
N ALA A 72 8.58 -8.55 -16.51
CA ALA A 72 7.55 -7.74 -17.14
C ALA A 72 7.63 -7.80 -18.68
N ALA A 73 6.46 -7.81 -19.33
CA ALA A 73 6.37 -7.77 -20.79
C ALA A 73 6.75 -6.39 -21.39
N THR A 74 6.74 -5.34 -20.57
CA THR A 74 7.02 -3.95 -20.97
C THR A 74 7.97 -3.28 -19.98
N SER A 75 8.37 -2.04 -20.27
CA SER A 75 9.16 -1.21 -19.34
C SER A 75 8.34 -0.56 -18.23
N GLU A 76 7.03 -0.84 -18.15
CA GLU A 76 6.15 -0.37 -17.09
C GLU A 76 6.22 -1.34 -15.90
N ASP A 77 7.42 -1.57 -15.38
CA ASP A 77 7.78 -2.70 -14.52
C ASP A 77 8.04 -2.32 -13.05
N THR A 78 7.83 -1.06 -12.67
CA THR A 78 8.18 -0.55 -11.34
C THR A 78 6.99 -0.05 -10.53
N ALA A 79 7.07 -0.23 -9.21
CA ALA A 79 6.10 0.34 -8.27
C ALA A 79 6.83 0.91 -7.06
N TYR A 80 6.29 1.98 -6.50
CA TYR A 80 6.83 2.58 -5.28
C TYR A 80 5.76 3.13 -4.36
N LEU A 81 6.12 3.18 -3.08
CA LEU A 81 5.30 3.77 -2.03
C LEU A 81 6.19 4.54 -1.08
N PHE A 82 5.73 5.70 -0.65
CA PHE A 82 6.27 6.38 0.52
C PHE A 82 5.14 6.82 1.43
N GLY A 83 5.41 6.84 2.74
CA GLY A 83 4.40 7.22 3.70
C GLY A 83 4.97 7.66 5.03
N THR A 84 4.06 8.18 5.84
CA THR A 84 4.33 8.61 7.20
C THR A 84 3.18 8.21 8.11
N THR A 85 3.52 7.89 9.35
CA THR A 85 2.56 7.66 10.43
C THR A 85 2.97 8.49 11.65
N LEU A 86 2.01 9.18 12.23
CA LEU A 86 2.14 10.01 13.42
C LEU A 86 1.26 9.43 14.52
N GLY A 87 1.81 9.29 15.72
CA GLY A 87 1.07 8.81 16.88
C GLY A 87 0.93 7.29 16.90
N LYS A 88 0.09 6.83 17.83
CA LYS A 88 -0.27 5.42 17.99
C LYS A 88 -1.56 5.33 18.79
N ALA A 89 -2.65 4.95 18.13
CA ALA A 89 -3.94 4.75 18.77
C ALA A 89 -3.93 3.40 19.52
N LYS A 90 -3.53 3.43 20.80
CA LYS A 90 -3.42 2.25 21.66
C LYS A 90 -4.13 2.43 23.00
N ASP A 91 -3.87 3.54 23.67
CA ASP A 91 -4.47 3.87 24.96
C ASP A 91 -5.71 4.73 24.77
N LYS A 92 -6.70 4.64 25.67
CA LYS A 92 -7.93 5.44 25.55
C LYS A 92 -7.58 6.94 25.41
N GLY A 93 -8.11 7.58 24.38
CA GLY A 93 -7.86 8.99 24.05
C GLY A 93 -6.61 9.24 23.20
N SER A 94 -5.80 8.22 22.90
CA SER A 94 -4.70 8.32 21.95
C SER A 94 -5.20 8.21 20.50
N TRP A 95 -4.42 8.79 19.58
CA TRP A 95 -4.71 8.84 18.16
C TRP A 95 -3.50 8.43 17.32
N GLU A 96 -3.78 8.07 16.08
CA GLU A 96 -2.82 7.83 15.02
C GLU A 96 -3.36 8.48 13.75
N ALA A 97 -2.51 9.13 12.98
CA ALA A 97 -2.82 9.54 11.63
C ALA A 97 -1.71 9.10 10.72
N GLY A 98 -2.04 8.81 9.46
CA GLY A 98 -1.03 8.53 8.48
C GLY A 98 -1.44 8.90 7.08
N TYR A 99 -0.43 8.87 6.23
CA TYR A 99 -0.51 9.21 4.83
C TYR A 99 0.44 8.30 4.06
N ASN A 100 0.02 7.87 2.89
CA ASN A 100 0.94 7.35 1.89
C ASN A 100 0.57 7.85 0.50
N TYR A 101 1.59 7.90 -0.35
CA TYR A 101 1.42 7.94 -1.79
C TYR A 101 1.99 6.66 -2.37
N ARG A 102 1.30 6.11 -3.34
CA ARG A 102 1.75 4.96 -4.10
C ARG A 102 1.55 5.20 -5.59
N ASP A 103 2.42 4.62 -6.38
CA ASP A 103 2.38 4.63 -7.84
C ASP A 103 2.84 3.26 -8.31
N THR A 104 2.01 2.63 -9.12
CA THR A 104 2.22 1.28 -9.65
C THR A 104 2.16 1.39 -11.16
N GLU A 105 3.23 1.03 -11.84
CA GLU A 105 3.19 0.90 -13.28
C GLU A 105 2.40 -0.36 -13.68
N LYS A 106 2.00 -0.39 -14.95
CA LYS A 106 1.04 -1.36 -15.48
C LYS A 106 1.45 -2.82 -15.26
N ASP A 107 2.72 -3.16 -15.38
CA ASP A 107 3.25 -4.52 -15.27
C ASP A 107 4.15 -4.69 -14.03
N ALA A 108 4.07 -3.77 -13.07
CA ALA A 108 4.90 -3.80 -11.87
C ALA A 108 4.44 -4.80 -10.80
N VAL A 109 3.12 -5.00 -10.70
CA VAL A 109 2.50 -5.94 -9.75
C VAL A 109 1.29 -6.62 -10.39
N PRO A 110 0.94 -7.86 -10.00
CA PRO A 110 -0.25 -8.50 -10.52
C PRO A 110 -1.51 -7.79 -10.03
N ASP A 111 -2.50 -7.65 -10.91
CA ASP A 111 -3.76 -6.94 -10.63
C ASP A 111 -4.43 -7.39 -9.33
N GLY A 112 -4.49 -8.70 -9.08
CA GLY A 112 -5.13 -9.28 -7.89
C GLY A 112 -4.47 -8.98 -6.54
N TYR A 113 -3.34 -8.28 -6.51
CA TYR A 113 -2.67 -7.85 -5.27
C TYR A 113 -2.90 -6.38 -4.93
N ASN A 114 -3.60 -5.64 -5.80
CA ASN A 114 -3.97 -4.27 -5.51
C ASN A 114 -5.16 -4.20 -4.56
N ASP A 115 -5.20 -3.14 -3.77
CA ASP A 115 -6.31 -2.83 -2.88
C ASP A 115 -7.55 -2.49 -3.73
N SER A 116 -8.63 -3.27 -3.61
CA SER A 116 -9.84 -3.09 -4.44
C SER A 116 -10.49 -1.73 -4.27
N ASP A 117 -10.29 -1.12 -3.11
CA ASP A 117 -10.83 0.20 -2.77
C ASP A 117 -9.95 1.35 -3.31
N PHE A 118 -8.73 1.05 -3.77
CA PHE A 118 -7.79 2.01 -4.34
C PHE A 118 -7.77 1.91 -5.87
N ALA A 119 -8.21 2.96 -6.55
CA ALA A 119 -8.23 3.02 -8.02
C ALA A 119 -8.85 1.79 -8.68
N HIS A 120 -10.00 1.33 -8.17
CA HIS A 120 -10.74 0.17 -8.68
C HIS A 120 -9.99 -1.18 -8.59
N GLY A 121 -8.86 -1.25 -7.87
CA GLY A 121 -8.09 -2.48 -7.69
C GLY A 121 -7.25 -2.90 -8.90
N VAL A 122 -6.89 -1.98 -9.80
CA VAL A 122 -6.08 -2.29 -10.98
C VAL A 122 -4.62 -1.84 -10.80
N ALA A 123 -3.69 -2.55 -11.45
CA ALA A 123 -2.32 -2.06 -11.66
C ALA A 123 -2.30 -0.87 -12.62
N GLY A 124 -1.17 -0.16 -12.73
CA GLY A 124 -1.11 1.09 -13.50
C GLY A 124 -1.77 2.27 -12.78
N SER A 125 -1.94 2.19 -11.46
CA SER A 125 -2.66 3.18 -10.66
C SER A 125 -1.76 3.95 -9.71
N LYS A 126 -2.16 5.17 -9.36
CA LYS A 126 -1.41 6.05 -8.46
C LYS A 126 -2.32 6.94 -7.63
N GLY A 127 -1.85 7.36 -6.46
CA GLY A 127 -2.68 8.19 -5.61
C GLY A 127 -2.27 8.25 -4.15
N HIS A 128 -3.11 8.95 -3.40
CA HIS A 128 -2.93 9.28 -2.00
C HIS A 128 -3.91 8.48 -1.13
N SER A 129 -3.41 7.98 -0.01
CA SER A 129 -4.23 7.39 1.04
C SER A 129 -3.99 8.12 2.35
N PHE A 130 -5.05 8.55 3.02
CA PHE A 130 -5.02 9.15 4.34
C PHE A 130 -5.81 8.29 5.30
N TRP A 131 -5.33 8.15 6.53
CA TRP A 131 -6.11 7.48 7.58
C TRP A 131 -5.94 8.17 8.92
N THR A 132 -6.96 8.03 9.76
CA THR A 132 -6.92 8.40 11.17
C THR A 132 -7.56 7.33 12.01
N LYS A 133 -7.04 7.13 13.21
CA LYS A 133 -7.55 6.19 14.20
C LYS A 133 -7.64 6.90 15.55
N TYR A 134 -8.72 6.66 16.27
CA TYR A 134 -8.92 7.18 17.61
C TYR A 134 -9.37 6.08 18.57
N GLN A 135 -8.64 5.89 19.67
CA GLN A 135 -8.93 4.85 20.64
C GLN A 135 -10.01 5.32 21.63
N LEU A 136 -11.25 4.88 21.40
CA LEU A 136 -12.43 5.24 22.21
C LEU A 136 -12.44 4.55 23.58
N ALA A 137 -12.03 3.28 23.62
CA ALA A 137 -11.88 2.46 24.83
C ALA A 137 -10.79 1.41 24.62
N LYS A 138 -10.37 0.67 25.65
CA LYS A 138 -9.31 -0.37 25.52
C LYS A 138 -9.56 -1.39 24.39
N ASN A 139 -10.82 -1.63 24.07
CA ASN A 139 -11.32 -2.61 23.12
C ASN A 139 -12.13 -2.01 21.95
N LEU A 140 -12.21 -0.69 21.83
CA LEU A 140 -12.98 -0.01 20.78
C LEU A 140 -12.17 1.12 20.15
N GLN A 141 -12.04 1.11 18.83
CA GLN A 141 -11.32 2.10 18.05
C GLN A 141 -12.18 2.57 16.87
N ALA A 142 -12.24 3.88 16.64
CA ALA A 142 -12.82 4.44 15.42
C ALA A 142 -11.72 4.69 14.39
N CYS A 143 -11.97 4.37 13.13
CA CYS A 143 -11.06 4.60 12.02
C CYS A 143 -11.79 5.37 10.91
N ALA A 144 -11.05 6.24 10.24
CA ALA A 144 -11.52 6.86 9.01
C ALA A 144 -10.39 6.79 7.98
N THR A 145 -10.75 6.47 6.74
CA THR A 145 -9.83 6.39 5.60
C THR A 145 -10.35 7.27 4.47
N TYR A 146 -9.47 7.97 3.79
CA TYR A 146 -9.77 8.71 2.58
C TYR A 146 -8.76 8.36 1.49
N LEU A 147 -9.25 7.90 0.35
CA LEU A 147 -8.47 7.53 -0.83
C LEU A 147 -8.77 8.52 -1.96
N LEU A 148 -7.70 9.02 -2.58
CA LEU A 148 -7.71 9.91 -3.75
C LEU A 148 -6.78 9.28 -4.78
N ALA A 149 -7.31 8.65 -5.80
CA ALA A 149 -6.48 7.88 -6.73
C ALA A 149 -6.90 8.07 -8.18
N LYS A 150 -5.99 7.69 -9.08
CA LYS A 150 -6.21 7.57 -10.50
C LYS A 150 -5.89 6.17 -10.94
N ASP A 151 -6.75 5.59 -11.77
CA ASP A 151 -6.51 4.28 -12.37
C ASP A 151 -5.65 4.37 -13.64
N ASN A 152 -5.45 3.23 -14.29
CA ASN A 152 -4.64 3.09 -15.50
C ASN A 152 -5.21 3.79 -16.75
N LYS A 153 -6.41 4.38 -16.65
CA LYS A 153 -7.03 5.21 -17.69
C LYS A 153 -7.06 6.69 -17.31
N ASP A 154 -6.36 7.07 -16.24
CA ASP A 154 -6.40 8.39 -15.62
C ASP A 154 -7.81 8.78 -15.10
N GLU A 155 -8.69 7.81 -14.82
CA GLU A 155 -9.99 8.08 -14.21
C GLU A 155 -9.84 8.28 -12.70
N ASP A 156 -10.48 9.33 -12.18
CA ASP A 156 -10.44 9.67 -10.75
C ASP A 156 -11.28 8.68 -9.92
N SER A 157 -10.75 8.28 -8.76
CA SER A 157 -11.39 7.38 -7.80
C SER A 157 -11.24 7.96 -6.39
N ASP A 158 -12.38 8.34 -5.79
CA ASP A 158 -12.46 8.96 -4.46
C ASP A 158 -13.30 8.11 -3.51
N LEU A 159 -12.75 7.74 -2.36
CA LEU A 159 -13.44 6.90 -1.38
C LEU A 159 -13.21 7.37 0.05
N ILE A 160 -14.31 7.53 0.81
CA ILE A 160 -14.27 7.74 2.26
C ILE A 160 -14.87 6.51 2.96
N GLN A 161 -14.15 5.98 3.94
CA GLN A 161 -14.59 4.86 4.78
C GLN A 161 -14.55 5.23 6.25
N LEU A 162 -15.50 4.70 7.02
CA LEU A 162 -15.62 4.89 8.46
C LEU A 162 -15.87 3.54 9.14
N ASP A 163 -14.97 3.15 10.04
CA ASP A 163 -15.01 1.84 10.70
C ASP A 163 -14.99 1.95 12.23
N LEU A 164 -15.64 0.99 12.90
CA LEU A 164 -15.50 0.74 14.33
C LEU A 164 -14.90 -0.64 14.56
N ASN A 165 -13.67 -0.67 15.05
CA ASN A 165 -12.94 -1.89 15.34
C ASN A 165 -13.12 -2.28 16.80
N PHE A 166 -13.77 -3.42 17.04
CA PHE A 166 -13.95 -4.01 18.36
C PHE A 166 -13.05 -5.24 18.56
N LYS A 167 -12.38 -5.35 19.71
CA LYS A 167 -11.56 -6.52 20.07
C LYS A 167 -12.13 -7.18 21.33
N PHE A 168 -12.38 -8.48 21.27
CA PHE A 168 -12.90 -9.28 22.38
C PHE A 168 -11.79 -9.78 23.30
#